data_AF-A0A8C6XZ14-F1
#
_entry.id   AF-A0A8C6XZ14-F1
#
_cell.length_a   1.000
_cell.length_b   1.000
_cell.length_c   1.000
_cell.angle_alpha   90.00
_cell.angle_beta   90.00
_cell.angle_gamma   90.00
#
_symmetry.space_group_name_H-M   'P 1'
#
loop_
_entity.id
_entity.type
_entity.pdbx_description
1 polymer ?
#
loop_
_entity_poly.entity_id
_entity_poly.type
_entity_poly.pdbx_seq_one_letter_code
_entity_poly.pdbx_strand_id
1 'polypeptide(L)' 'KFNHFNCYLISIALPARLCGMAPKKRVSCGTPGISADECMAKGCCYEHYQYARTVPWCFHPHEKQGNYSL' A
#
# COMPACT_ATOMS: atom_id res chain seq x y z
N LYS A 1 28.97 -15.49 -11.53
CA LYS A 1 28.46 -16.25 -10.34
C LYS A 1 28.10 -15.25 -9.23
N PHE A 2 26.95 -14.61 -9.33
CA PHE A 2 26.33 -13.91 -8.20
C PHE A 2 24.92 -14.51 -8.08
N ASN A 3 24.75 -15.31 -7.03
CA ASN A 3 23.60 -16.19 -6.84
C ASN A 3 22.34 -15.36 -6.54
N HIS A 4 21.26 -15.76 -7.20
CA HIS A 4 19.90 -15.23 -7.17
C HIS A 4 19.17 -15.40 -5.80
N PHE A 5 19.91 -15.54 -4.70
CA PHE A 5 19.39 -15.80 -3.36
C PHE A 5 19.37 -14.57 -2.45
N ASN A 6 19.87 -13.42 -2.91
CA ASN A 6 20.07 -12.23 -2.08
C ASN A 6 19.13 -11.05 -2.40
N CYS A 7 18.02 -11.30 -3.11
CA CYS A 7 16.89 -10.37 -3.16
C CYS A 7 15.97 -10.52 -1.93
N TYR A 8 16.13 -11.56 -1.11
CA TYR A 8 15.19 -11.90 -0.04
C TYR A 8 15.57 -11.34 1.35
N LEU A 9 16.74 -10.69 1.48
CA LEU A 9 17.22 -10.12 2.74
C LEU A 9 17.21 -8.57 2.78
N ILE A 10 16.69 -7.90 1.75
CA ILE A 10 16.57 -6.43 1.69
C ILE A 10 15.09 -6.03 1.44
N SER A 11 14.16 -6.69 2.13
CA SER A 11 12.72 -6.40 2.03
C SER A 11 12.19 -5.49 3.14
N ILE A 12 13.06 -4.78 3.88
CA ILE A 12 12.66 -3.76 4.87
C ILE A 12 12.28 -2.43 4.19
N ALA A 13 11.65 -2.51 3.03
CA ALA A 13 10.94 -1.41 2.42
C ALA A 13 9.60 -1.99 2.02
N LEU A 14 8.54 -1.62 2.75
CA LEU A 14 7.14 -1.94 2.44
C LEU A 14 6.97 -1.78 0.92
N PRO A 15 6.92 -2.87 0.14
CA PRO A 15 7.25 -2.74 -1.26
C PRO A 15 6.10 -2.01 -1.92
N ALA A 16 6.41 -0.97 -2.71
CA ALA A 16 5.44 -0.24 -3.51
C ALA A 16 4.48 -1.16 -4.32
N ARG A 17 4.86 -2.43 -4.51
CA ARG A 17 4.03 -3.51 -5.06
C ARG A 17 2.74 -3.79 -4.27
N LEU A 18 2.67 -3.55 -2.97
CA LEU A 18 1.49 -3.81 -2.13
C LEU A 18 0.41 -2.73 -2.27
N CYS A 19 0.78 -1.57 -2.81
CA CYS A 19 -0.09 -0.40 -2.94
C CYS A 19 -0.70 -0.26 -4.34
N GLY A 20 -0.23 -1.03 -5.32
CA GLY A 20 -0.74 -1.03 -6.69
C GLY A 20 -2.08 -1.74 -6.83
N MET A 21 -3.17 -1.11 -6.35
CA MET A 21 -4.52 -1.68 -6.46
C MET A 21 -5.53 -0.71 -7.09
N ALA A 22 -6.49 -1.27 -7.80
CA ALA A 22 -7.58 -0.51 -8.42
C ALA A 22 -8.36 0.28 -7.36
N PRO A 23 -8.72 1.56 -7.61
CA PRO A 23 -9.37 2.43 -6.63
C PRO A 23 -10.63 1.84 -5.99
N LYS A 24 -11.43 1.08 -6.75
CA LYS A 24 -12.67 0.44 -6.27
C LYS A 24 -12.45 -0.72 -5.30
N LYS A 25 -11.25 -1.30 -5.26
CA LYS A 25 -10.89 -2.39 -4.35
C LYS A 25 -10.24 -1.88 -3.06
N ARG A 26 -9.99 -0.58 -2.96
CA ARG A 26 -9.32 0.03 -1.80
C ARG A 26 -10.24 -0.01 -0.59
N VAL A 27 -9.72 -0.53 0.52
CA VAL A 27 -10.38 -0.47 1.82
C VAL A 27 -9.78 0.67 2.60
N SER A 28 -10.61 1.58 3.12
CA SER A 28 -10.16 2.74 3.88
C SER A 28 -9.34 2.32 5.09
N CYS A 29 -8.15 2.91 5.24
CA CYS A 29 -7.29 2.72 6.40
C CYS A 29 -7.25 3.97 7.31
N GLY A 30 -7.51 5.15 6.75
CA GLY A 30 -7.44 6.43 7.45
C GLY A 30 -8.77 7.20 7.45
N THR A 31 -8.72 8.42 7.99
CA THR A 31 -9.82 9.38 7.97
C THR A 31 -9.88 10.13 6.64
N PRO A 32 -11.06 10.65 6.23
CA PRO A 32 -11.17 11.56 5.10
C PRO A 32 -10.28 12.79 5.35
N GLY A 33 -9.44 13.15 4.38
CA GLY A 33 -8.52 14.29 4.48
C GLY A 33 -7.23 14.03 5.26
N ILE A 34 -6.93 12.77 5.62
CA ILE A 34 -5.64 12.40 6.21
C ILE A 34 -4.47 12.82 5.30
N SER A 35 -3.37 13.28 5.89
CA SER A 35 -2.15 13.59 5.16
C SER A 35 -1.45 12.32 4.68
N ALA A 36 -0.59 12.47 3.66
CA ALA A 36 0.21 11.36 3.16
C ALA A 36 1.09 10.76 4.27
N ASP A 37 1.76 11.61 5.05
CA ASP A 37 2.66 11.20 6.12
C ASP A 37 1.91 10.43 7.23
N GLU A 38 0.74 10.90 7.63
CA GLU A 38 -0.04 10.25 8.69
C GLU A 38 -0.61 8.89 8.20
N CYS A 39 -0.99 8.79 6.93
CA CYS A 39 -1.40 7.52 6.34
C CYS A 39 -0.24 6.51 6.27
N MET A 40 0.93 6.96 5.83
CA MET A 40 2.12 6.10 5.73
C MET A 40 2.63 5.70 7.12
N ALA A 41 2.55 6.58 8.13
CA ALA A 41 2.88 6.27 9.51
C ALA A 41 1.99 5.17 10.11
N LYS A 42 0.75 5.03 9.64
CA LYS A 42 -0.14 3.90 9.99
C LYS A 42 0.21 2.58 9.28
N GLY A 43 1.24 2.60 8.42
CA GLY A 43 1.65 1.45 7.59
C GLY A 43 0.66 1.17 6.46
N CYS A 44 0.03 2.22 5.93
CA CYS A 44 -0.95 2.14 4.86
C CYS A 44 -0.48 2.84 3.59
N CYS A 45 -1.16 2.54 2.49
CA CYS A 45 -0.86 3.10 1.18
C CYS A 45 -1.58 4.42 1.00
N TYR A 46 -0.88 5.41 0.45
CA TYR A 46 -1.44 6.72 0.14
C TYR A 46 -1.34 7.00 -1.35
N GLU A 47 -2.46 7.38 -1.99
CA GLU A 47 -2.48 7.81 -3.38
C GLU A 47 -3.32 9.08 -3.54
N HIS A 48 -2.69 10.16 -3.99
CA HIS A 48 -3.36 11.41 -4.36
C HIS A 48 -4.13 11.20 -5.67
N TYR A 49 -5.40 10.80 -5.58
CA TYR A 49 -6.24 10.68 -6.76
C TYR A 49 -7.14 11.90 -6.92
N GLN A 50 -7.02 12.60 -8.05
CA GLN A 50 -7.82 13.81 -8.32
C GLN A 50 -9.34 13.54 -8.42
N TYR A 51 -9.74 12.26 -8.56
CA TYR A 51 -11.15 11.81 -8.57
C TYR A 51 -11.62 11.16 -7.26
N ALA A 52 -10.82 11.28 -6.20
CA ALA A 52 -11.09 11.17 -4.78
C ALA A 52 -12.50 11.01 -4.19
N ARG A 53 -13.53 11.59 -4.80
CA ARG A 53 -14.83 11.80 -4.15
C ARG A 53 -15.52 10.50 -3.76
N THR A 54 -15.13 9.39 -4.38
CA THR A 54 -15.78 8.08 -4.21
C THR A 54 -14.83 6.98 -3.74
N VAL A 55 -13.53 7.27 -3.57
CA VAL A 55 -12.51 6.25 -3.27
C VAL A 55 -11.51 6.75 -2.22
N PRO A 56 -11.10 5.92 -1.25
CA PRO A 56 -10.21 6.34 -0.19
C PRO A 56 -8.78 6.57 -0.70
N TRP A 57 -8.17 7.67 -0.26
CA TRP A 57 -6.78 8.01 -0.61
C TRP A 57 -5.80 7.23 0.26
N CYS A 58 -6.18 7.01 1.52
CA CYS A 58 -5.45 6.17 2.46
C CYS A 58 -6.11 4.81 2.59
N PHE A 59 -5.43 3.76 2.13
CA PHE A 59 -5.99 2.42 2.03
C PHE A 59 -5.04 1.33 2.50
N HIS A 60 -5.60 0.19 2.88
CA HIS A 60 -4.80 -0.94 3.33
C HIS A 60 -3.98 -1.56 2.20
N PRO A 61 -2.71 -1.91 2.44
CA PRO A 61 -1.94 -2.74 1.53
C PRO A 61 -2.56 -4.14 1.46
N HIS A 62 -2.32 -4.83 0.36
CA HIS A 62 -2.90 -6.15 0.10
C HIS A 62 -2.46 -7.25 1.12
N GLU A 63 -1.45 -7.02 1.99
CA GLU A 63 -0.95 -7.94 3.07
C GLU A 63 -1.95 -8.05 4.17
N LYS A 64 -2.59 -6.93 4.46
CA LYS A 64 -3.67 -6.89 5.42
C LYS A 64 -4.99 -7.41 4.85
N GLN A 65 -5.07 -7.64 3.53
CA GLN A 65 -6.26 -8.18 2.86
C GLN A 65 -6.14 -9.68 2.53
N GLY A 66 -5.03 -10.32 2.89
CA GLY A 66 -4.87 -11.78 2.85
C GLY A 66 -4.85 -12.40 1.44
N ASN A 67 -4.47 -11.64 0.41
CA ASN A 67 -4.57 -12.11 -0.98
C ASN A 67 -3.25 -12.19 -1.74
N TYR A 68 -2.10 -12.18 -1.07
CA TYR A 68 -0.92 -12.81 -1.70
C TYR A 68 -0.86 -14.24 -1.22
N SER A 69 -1.25 -15.13 -2.12
CA SER A 69 -0.63 -16.44 -2.14
C SER A 69 0.86 -16.23 -2.35
N LEU A 70 1.65 -16.54 -1.31
CA LEU A 70 3.00 -17.08 -1.51
C LEU A 70 2.91 -18.33 -2.40
#